data_AF-A0A2V8G1R7-F1
#
_entry.id   AF-A0A2V8G1R7-F1
#
_cell.length_a   1.000
_cell.length_b   1.000
_cell.length_c   1.000
_cell.angle_alpha   90.00
_cell.angle_beta   90.00
_cell.angle_gamma   90.00
#
_symmetry.space_group_name_H-M   'P 1'
#
loop_
_entity.id
_entity.type
_entity.pdbx_description
1 polymer ?
#
loop_
_entity_poly.entity_id
_entity_poly.type
_entity_poly.pdbx_seq_one_letter_code
_entity_poly.pdbx_strand_id
1 'polypeptide(L)' 'RIKPMLIDGKKTYQIGIPIHWGYRGIAEDEGKTALNPVNLLSPTVVDPNAYTPEFKGFLVKVEKV' A
#
# COMPACT_ATOMS: atom_id res chain seq x y z
N ARG A 1 15.17 -0.54 -6.93
CA ARG A 1 15.73 -0.27 -5.58
C ARG A 1 15.24 -1.31 -4.57
N ILE A 2 13.97 -1.74 -4.61
CA ILE A 2 13.49 -2.84 -3.77
C ILE A 2 13.98 -4.17 -4.35
N LYS A 3 14.58 -5.01 -3.50
CA LYS A 3 15.06 -6.36 -3.84
C LYS A 3 14.23 -7.39 -3.07
N PRO A 4 14.01 -8.59 -3.62
CA PRO A 4 13.37 -9.67 -2.86
C PRO A 4 14.23 -10.11 -1.67
N MET A 5 13.57 -10.61 -0.63
CA MET A 5 14.20 -11.13 0.58
C MET A 5 13.96 -12.64 0.69
N LEU A 6 14.86 -13.37 1.36
CA LEU A 6 14.65 -14.75 1.75
C LEU A 6 14.20 -14.77 3.22
N ILE A 7 12.98 -15.24 3.49
CA ILE A 7 12.38 -15.31 4.83
C ILE A 7 11.87 -16.75 5.00
N ASP A 8 12.37 -17.48 5.99
CA ASP A 8 12.04 -18.91 6.21
C ASP A 8 12.16 -19.76 4.93
N GLY A 9 13.24 -19.56 4.17
CA GLY A 9 13.47 -20.25 2.89
C GLY A 9 12.54 -19.82 1.75
N LYS A 10 11.62 -18.88 1.97
CA LYS A 10 10.70 -18.36 0.97
C LYS A 10 11.18 -17.03 0.41
N LYS A 11 11.17 -16.93 -0.92
CA LYS A 11 11.43 -15.67 -1.61
C LYS A 11 10.21 -14.75 -1.47
N THR A 12 10.36 -13.69 -0.69
CA THR A 12 9.32 -12.73 -0.35
C THR A 12 9.59 -11.40 -1.05
N TYR A 13 8.53 -10.79 -1.60
CA TYR A 13 8.61 -9.54 -2.35
C TYR A 13 7.91 -8.43 -1.59
N GLN A 14 8.61 -7.31 -1.39
CA GLN A 14 8.01 -6.09 -0.86
C GLN A 14 7.45 -5.27 -2.02
N ILE A 15 6.18 -4.85 -1.88
CA ILE A 15 5.50 -3.98 -2.84
C ILE A 15 5.35 -2.60 -2.19
N GLY A 16 5.93 -1.58 -2.83
CA GLY A 16 5.78 -0.19 -2.40
C GLY A 16 4.61 0.47 -3.11
N ILE A 17 3.71 1.10 -2.35
CA ILE A 17 2.53 1.79 -2.88
C ILE A 17 2.54 3.24 -2.38
N PRO A 18 2.54 4.26 -3.27
CA PRO A 18 2.44 5.66 -2.88
C PRO A 18 1.11 5.98 -2.20
N ILE A 19 1.10 6.97 -1.30
CA ILE A 19 -0.07 7.32 -0.47
C ILE A 19 -0.74 8.65 -0.86
N HIS A 20 -0.30 9.27 -1.96
CA HIS A 20 -0.57 10.69 -2.23
C HIS A 20 -1.75 10.96 -3.19
N TRP A 21 -2.48 9.92 -3.59
CA TRP A 21 -3.62 10.05 -4.50
C TRP A 21 -4.93 9.67 -3.85
N GLY A 22 -6.03 10.16 -4.42
CA GLY A 22 -7.38 9.97 -3.93
C GLY A 22 -8.39 10.65 -4.85
N TYR A 23 -9.67 10.60 -4.46
CA TYR A 23 -10.79 10.98 -5.32
C TYR A 23 -10.94 12.49 -5.53
N ARG A 24 -10.26 13.32 -4.72
CA ARG A 24 -10.33 14.78 -4.79
C ARG A 24 -8.95 15.34 -5.09
N GLY A 25 -8.86 16.14 -6.15
CA GLY A 25 -7.63 16.79 -6.60
C GLY A 25 -7.89 18.15 -7.22
N ILE A 26 -6.86 18.70 -7.87
CA ILE A 26 -6.94 19.91 -8.70
C ILE A 26 -7.31 19.52 -10.14
N ALA A 27 -7.87 20.44 -10.91
CA ALA A 27 -8.32 20.17 -12.28
C ALA A 27 -7.15 19.73 -13.19
N GLU A 28 -5.96 20.23 -12.93
CA GLU A 28 -4.73 19.93 -13.67
C GLU A 28 -4.32 18.46 -13.57
N ASP A 29 -4.74 17.74 -12.52
CA ASP A 29 -4.42 16.34 -12.26
C ASP A 29 -5.54 15.37 -12.67
N GLU A 30 -6.62 15.89 -13.27
CA GLU A 30 -7.75 15.08 -13.73
C GLU A 30 -7.29 13.98 -14.71
N GLY A 31 -7.64 12.73 -14.41
CA GLY A 31 -7.27 11.55 -15.20
C GLY A 31 -5.79 11.16 -15.12
N LYS A 32 -4.93 11.90 -14.41
CA LYS A 32 -3.49 11.61 -14.28
C LYS A 32 -3.14 10.79 -13.04
N THR A 33 -4.01 10.77 -12.05
CA THR A 33 -3.76 10.19 -10.73
C THR A 33 -4.79 9.13 -10.38
N ALA A 34 -4.46 8.23 -9.45
CA ALA A 34 -5.39 7.21 -8.99
C ALA A 34 -6.50 7.85 -8.13
N LEU A 35 -7.77 7.57 -8.43
CA LEU A 35 -8.88 8.09 -7.61
C LEU A 35 -9.08 7.31 -6.30
N ASN A 36 -8.45 6.14 -6.19
CA ASN A 36 -8.57 5.26 -5.02
C ASN A 36 -7.41 5.49 -4.04
N PRO A 37 -7.68 5.81 -2.77
CA PRO A 37 -6.64 5.92 -1.77
C PRO A 37 -6.08 4.53 -1.42
N VAL A 38 -4.78 4.46 -1.14
CA VAL A 38 -4.08 3.20 -0.78
C VAL A 38 -4.67 2.51 0.44
N ASN A 39 -5.25 3.26 1.39
CA ASN A 39 -5.79 2.70 2.63
C ASN A 39 -7.02 1.82 2.42
N LEU A 40 -7.57 1.73 1.20
CA LEU A 40 -8.54 0.68 0.85
C LEU A 40 -7.93 -0.72 0.90
N LEU A 41 -6.61 -0.84 0.82
CA LEU A 41 -5.88 -2.10 0.90
C LEU A 41 -5.40 -2.42 2.33
N SER A 42 -5.22 -1.40 3.17
CA SER A 42 -4.68 -1.60 4.52
C SER A 42 -5.72 -2.25 5.45
N PRO A 43 -5.30 -3.17 6.33
CA PRO A 43 -6.19 -3.78 7.32
C PRO A 43 -6.63 -2.76 8.38
N THR A 44 -7.77 -3.04 9.03
CA THR A 44 -8.30 -2.25 10.15
C THR A 44 -7.72 -2.65 11.51
N VAL A 45 -6.58 -3.35 11.52
CA VAL A 45 -5.92 -3.79 12.75
C VAL A 45 -4.99 -2.71 13.31
N VAL A 46 -4.85 -2.69 14.63
CA VAL A 46 -4.07 -1.68 15.37
C VAL A 46 -3.13 -2.36 16.38
N ASP A 47 -2.02 -1.70 16.70
CA ASP A 47 -1.17 -2.05 17.82
C ASP A 47 -1.96 -1.99 19.15
N PRO A 48 -1.89 -3.00 20.03
CA PRO A 48 -2.68 -3.05 21.25
C PRO A 48 -2.28 -2.04 22.33
N ASN A 49 -1.10 -1.41 22.25
CA ASN A 49 -0.63 -0.47 23.26
C ASN A 49 -1.00 0.98 22.90
N ALA A 50 -0.75 1.37 21.65
CA ALA A 50 -0.88 2.73 21.15
C ALA A 50 -2.05 2.91 20.17
N TYR A 51 -2.75 1.84 19.82
CA TYR A 51 -3.83 1.83 18.82
C TYR A 51 -3.41 2.39 17.45
N THR A 52 -2.11 2.31 17.13
CA THR A 52 -1.59 2.74 15.82
C THR A 52 -1.93 1.70 14.76
N PRO A 53 -2.57 2.08 13.63
CA PRO A 53 -2.89 1.13 12.57
C PRO A 53 -1.67 0.51 11.89
N GLU A 54 -1.77 -0.76 11.50
CA GLU A 54 -0.71 -1.44 10.76
C GLU A 54 -0.76 -1.10 9.26
N PHE A 55 0.00 -0.07 8.88
CA PHE A 55 0.09 0.42 7.49
C PHE A 55 1.45 0.14 6.83
N LYS A 56 2.40 -0.50 7.51
CA LYS A 56 3.76 -0.71 6.98
C LYS A 56 4.04 -2.16 6.59
N GLY A 57 3.25 -3.12 7.10
CA GLY A 57 3.32 -4.53 6.72
C GLY A 57 1.95 -5.17 6.58
N PHE A 58 1.50 -5.37 5.36
CA PHE A 58 0.28 -6.13 5.04
C PHE A 58 0.44 -6.87 3.71
N LEU A 59 -0.45 -7.83 3.44
CA LEU A 59 -0.38 -8.70 2.26
C LEU A 59 -1.23 -8.13 1.11
N VAL A 60 -0.69 -8.18 -0.10
CA VAL A 60 -1.37 -7.80 -1.34
C VAL A 60 -1.04 -8.78 -2.46
N LYS A 61 -1.91 -8.82 -3.47
CA LYS A 61 -1.67 -9.51 -4.75
C LYS A 61 -1.62 -8.48 -5.87
N VAL A 62 -0.66 -8.64 -6.78
CA VAL A 62 -0.52 -7.80 -7.97
C VAL A 62 -0.83 -8.66 -9.20
N GLU A 63 -1.68 -8.12 -10.08
CA GLU A 63 -2.04 -8.74 -11.36
C GLU A 63 -1.83 -7.74 -12.50
N LYS A 64 -1.60 -8.27 -13.71
CA LYS A 64 -1.51 -7.43 -14.91
C LYS A 64 -2.92 -7.00 -15.32
N VAL A 65 -3.06 -5.71 -15.65
CA VAL A 65 -4.27 -5.11 -16.24
C VAL A 65 -4.07 -4.91 -17.74
#